data_AF-A0A0K0DAT4-F1
#
_entry.id   AF-A0A0K0DAT4-F1
#
_cell.length_a   1.000
_cell.length_b   1.000
_cell.length_c   1.000
_cell.angle_alpha   90.00
_cell.angle_beta   90.00
_cell.angle_gamma   90.00
#
_symmetry.space_group_name_H-M   'P 1'
#
loop_
_entity.id
_entity.type
_entity.pdbx_description
1 polymer ?
#
loop_
_entity_poly.entity_id
_entity_poly.type
_entity_poly.pdbx_seq_one_letter_code
_entity_poly.pdbx_strand_id
1 'polypeptide(L)'
;MAESTTYSCRVQYVDDSDPFASTSNAFLEPMRPVTFAFRIHETIADQLPEVIRTLRAPHKPGDSALQLYKSLERGGGEFLSYLDSELTLADQHDEFEEMKSDRLVPFVKMFFFSSERLKSTREAL
;
A
#
# COMPACT_ATOMS: atom_id res chain seq x y z
N MET A 1 -26.24 -8.71 11.32
CA MET A 1 -25.20 -8.91 10.30
C MET A 1 -23.98 -8.17 10.81
N ALA A 2 -22.90 -8.85 11.20
CA ALA A 2 -21.69 -8.16 11.60
C ALA A 2 -21.05 -7.63 10.31
N GLU A 3 -21.27 -6.35 10.01
CA GLU A 3 -20.55 -5.68 8.94
C GLU A 3 -19.07 -5.70 9.35
N SER A 4 -18.24 -6.39 8.57
CA SER A 4 -16.82 -6.48 8.86
C SER A 4 -16.20 -5.09 8.68
N THR A 5 -16.10 -4.33 9.77
CA THR A 5 -15.50 -2.99 9.84
C THR A 5 -14.00 -2.97 9.54
N THR A 6 -13.40 -4.14 9.30
CA THR A 6 -11.99 -4.32 8.95
C THR A 6 -11.83 -5.31 7.80
N TYR A 7 -10.90 -5.03 6.91
CA TYR A 7 -10.53 -5.82 5.76
C TYR A 7 -9.08 -6.30 5.86
N SER A 8 -8.87 -7.61 5.82
CA SER A 8 -7.55 -8.22 5.98
C SER A 8 -6.84 -8.38 4.64
N CYS A 9 -5.64 -7.81 4.51
CA CYS A 9 -4.81 -7.92 3.31
C CYS A 9 -3.34 -8.13 3.67
N ARG A 10 -2.53 -8.46 2.66
CA ARG A 10 -1.08 -8.64 2.81
C ARG A 10 -0.37 -7.34 2.47
N VAL A 11 0.36 -6.79 3.42
CA VAL A 11 1.16 -5.58 3.24
C VAL A 11 2.64 -5.92 3.12
N GLN A 12 3.33 -5.15 2.29
CA GLN A 12 4.78 -5.20 2.14
C GLN A 12 5.29 -3.81 1.77
N TYR A 13 6.50 -3.44 2.19
CA TYR A 13 7.07 -2.16 1.76
C TYR A 13 8.14 -2.33 0.69
N VAL A 14 8.30 -1.28 -0.10
CA VAL A 14 9.40 -1.07 -1.03
C VAL A 14 10.09 0.21 -0.61
N ASP A 15 11.38 0.11 -0.30
CA ASP A 15 12.19 1.30 -0.11
C ASP A 15 12.62 1.84 -1.48
N ASP A 16 11.92 2.86 -1.96
CA ASP A 16 12.25 3.62 -3.17
C ASP A 16 12.79 5.02 -2.77
N SER A 17 13.30 5.14 -1.54
CA SER A 17 13.89 6.37 -1.01
C SER A 17 15.24 6.70 -1.64
N ASP A 18 15.91 5.73 -2.26
CA ASP A 18 17.20 5.93 -2.92
C ASP A 18 17.03 5.96 -4.45
N PRO A 19 17.16 7.13 -5.10
CA PRO A 19 17.00 7.27 -6.54
C PRO A 19 18.16 6.66 -7.35
N PHE A 20 19.26 6.26 -6.70
CA PHE A 20 20.43 5.63 -7.33
C PHE A 20 20.47 4.11 -7.13
N ALA A 21 19.74 3.59 -6.14
CA ALA A 21 19.47 2.17 -5.98
C ALA A 21 18.60 1.73 -7.15
N SER A 22 19.14 0.89 -8.03
CA SER A 22 18.35 0.30 -9.10
C SER A 22 17.18 -0.47 -8.47
N THR A 23 15.94 -0.07 -8.77
CA THR A 23 14.67 -0.74 -8.42
C THR A 23 14.67 -2.25 -8.75
N SER A 24 15.63 -2.72 -9.55
CA SER A 24 15.89 -4.12 -9.86
C SER A 24 16.33 -4.96 -8.64
N ASN A 25 16.87 -4.34 -7.59
CA ASN A 25 17.21 -5.00 -6.31
C ASN A 25 16.28 -4.55 -5.17
N ALA A 26 15.05 -4.14 -5.48
CA ALA A 26 13.99 -3.86 -4.51
C ALA A 26 13.66 -5.16 -3.75
N PHE A 27 14.52 -5.48 -2.79
CA PHE A 27 14.32 -6.52 -1.82
C PHE A 27 13.03 -6.15 -1.10
N LEU A 28 11.99 -6.91 -1.39
CA LEU A 28 10.69 -6.73 -0.77
C LEU A 28 10.87 -7.00 0.71
N GLU A 29 11.00 -5.96 1.51
CA GLU A 29 11.19 -6.08 2.95
C GLU A 29 9.84 -5.85 3.65
N PRO A 30 9.49 -6.65 4.67
CA PRO A 30 10.06 -7.97 4.97
C PRO A 30 9.85 -8.99 3.83
N MET A 31 10.80 -9.92 3.68
CA MET A 31 10.79 -10.99 2.66
C MET A 31 9.51 -11.87 2.71
N ARG A 32 8.76 -11.78 3.81
CA ARG A 32 7.41 -12.32 3.94
C ARG A 32 6.39 -11.18 4.09
N PRO A 33 5.35 -11.13 3.24
CA PRO A 33 4.24 -10.22 3.46
C PRO A 33 3.64 -10.39 4.85
N VAL A 34 3.33 -9.27 5.50
CA VAL A 34 2.65 -9.26 6.80
C VAL A 34 1.16 -9.11 6.57
N THR A 35 0.32 -9.85 7.29
CA THR A 35 -1.12 -9.64 7.21
C THR A 35 -1.49 -8.46 8.10
N PHE A 36 -2.11 -7.44 7.50
CA PHE A 36 -2.65 -6.28 8.21
C PHE A 36 -4.14 -6.16 7.94
N ALA A 37 -4.90 -5.75 8.96
CA ALA A 37 -6.34 -5.55 8.87
C ALA A 37 -6.63 -4.05 8.81
N PHE A 38 -6.92 -3.53 7.62
CA PHE A 38 -7.31 -2.15 7.44
C PHE A 38 -8.75 -1.94 7.89
N ARG A 39 -8.99 -0.91 8.70
CA ARG A 39 -10.31 -0.43 9.08
C ARG A 39 -10.91 0.30 7.89
N ILE A 40 -12.11 -0.10 7.49
CA ILE A 40 -12.77 0.46 6.31
C ILE A 40 -13.37 1.84 6.57
N HIS A 41 -13.61 2.18 7.84
CA HIS A 41 -14.18 3.45 8.29
C HIS A 41 -13.15 4.45 8.79
N GLU A 42 -11.86 4.10 8.80
CA GLU A 42 -10.78 5.03 9.13
C GLU A 42 -9.98 5.36 7.89
N THR A 43 -9.38 6.56 7.88
CA THR A 43 -8.56 7.00 6.75
C THR A 43 -7.30 6.14 6.66
N ILE A 44 -6.78 6.01 5.45
CA ILE A 44 -5.55 5.26 5.23
C ILE A 44 -4.36 5.94 5.95
N ALA A 45 -4.32 7.27 5.98
CA ALA A 45 -3.27 8.03 6.66
C ALA A 45 -3.20 7.82 8.17
N ASP A 46 -4.34 7.66 8.85
CA ASP A 46 -4.35 7.40 10.30
C ASP A 46 -3.80 6.00 10.62
N GLN A 47 -4.03 5.06 9.70
CA GLN A 47 -3.58 3.67 9.83
C GLN A 47 -2.15 3.44 9.34
N LEU A 48 -1.63 4.29 8.45
CA LEU A 48 -0.23 4.26 7.96
C LEU A 48 0.80 4.06 9.09
N PRO A 49 0.83 4.85 10.19
CA PRO A 49 1.80 4.63 11.27
C PRO A 49 1.68 3.25 11.92
N GLU A 50 0.48 2.65 12.00
CA GLU A 50 0.30 1.26 12.47
C GLU A 50 0.86 0.25 11.46
N VAL A 51 0.63 0.47 10.17
CA VAL A 51 1.17 -0.36 9.07
C VAL A 51 2.70 -0.33 9.09
N ILE A 52 3.31 0.86 9.20
CA ILE A 52 4.77 1.04 9.27
C ILE A 52 5.37 0.32 10.46
N ARG A 53 4.76 0.46 11.64
CA ARG A 53 5.19 -0.26 12.85
C ARG A 53 5.08 -1.77 12.68
N THR A 54 4.03 -2.23 12.03
CA THR A 54 3.78 -3.66 11.75
C THR A 54 4.81 -4.21 10.77
N LEU A 55 5.10 -3.46 9.70
CA LEU A 55 6.13 -3.76 8.72
C LEU A 55 7.56 -3.57 9.25
N ARG A 56 7.70 -2.94 10.42
CA ARG A 56 8.98 -2.52 11.02
C ARG A 56 9.81 -1.64 10.09
N ALA A 57 9.16 -0.87 9.24
CA ALA A 57 9.84 0.02 8.32
C ALA A 57 10.45 1.23 9.08
N PRO A 58 11.70 1.63 8.78
CA PRO A 58 12.37 2.74 9.46
C PRO A 58 11.93 4.14 8.97
N HIS A 59 11.08 4.21 7.95
CA HIS A 59 10.68 5.44 7.28
C HIS A 59 9.49 6.15 7.96
N LYS A 60 9.26 7.42 7.60
CA LYS A 60 8.18 8.25 8.16
C LYS A 60 6.86 8.01 7.41
N PRO A 61 5.69 8.08 8.10
CA PRO A 61 4.37 7.94 7.45
C PRO A 61 4.05 9.04 6.43
N GLY A 62 4.62 10.24 6.59
CA GLY A 62 4.37 11.36 5.68
C GLY A 62 4.99 11.21 4.29
N ASP A 63 5.97 10.31 4.12
CA ASP A 63 6.68 10.08 2.85
C ASP A 63 6.31 8.70 2.26
N SER A 64 5.11 8.22 2.56
CA SER A 64 4.67 6.86 2.21
C SER A 64 3.31 6.86 1.53
N ALA A 65 3.17 6.04 0.49
CA ALA A 65 1.90 5.82 -0.18
C ALA A 65 1.60 4.33 -0.27
N LEU A 66 0.31 3.99 -0.25
CA LEU A 66 -0.12 2.62 -0.49
C LEU A 66 -0.55 2.46 -1.95
N GLN A 67 -0.07 1.43 -2.61
CA GLN A 67 -0.49 1.03 -3.94
C GLN A 67 -1.11 -0.35 -3.90
N LEU A 68 -2.25 -0.50 -4.56
CA LEU A 68 -2.89 -1.79 -4.72
C LEU A 68 -2.04 -2.68 -5.64
N TYR A 69 -1.84 -3.92 -5.22
CA TYR A 69 -1.09 -4.92 -5.98
C TYR A 69 -1.91 -6.20 -6.11
N LYS A 70 -2.31 -6.51 -7.34
CA LYS A 70 -3.14 -7.68 -7.64
C LYS A 70 -2.25 -8.84 -8.04
N SER A 71 -2.28 -9.94 -7.31
CA SER A 71 -1.49 -11.13 -7.68
C SER A 71 -2.22 -11.91 -8.78
N LEU A 72 -1.63 -12.01 -9.97
CA LEU A 72 -2.19 -12.75 -11.07
C LEU A 72 -1.79 -14.23 -10.99
N GLU A 73 -2.75 -15.13 -11.29
CA GLU A 73 -2.58 -16.59 -11.21
C GLU A 73 -1.46 -17.13 -12.14
N ARG A 74 -1.06 -16.36 -13.15
CA ARG A 74 -0.05 -16.74 -14.16
C ARG A 74 1.41 -16.48 -13.76
N GLY A 75 1.67 -16.20 -12.48
CA GLY A 75 3.03 -15.93 -12.00
C GLY A 75 3.43 -14.49 -12.31
N GLY A 76 2.91 -13.57 -11.51
CA GLY A 76 3.14 -12.14 -11.62
C GLY A 76 2.09 -11.40 -10.80
N GLY A 77 2.19 -10.08 -10.74
CA GLY A 77 1.14 -9.26 -10.18
C GLY A 77 1.18 -7.87 -10.75
N GLU A 78 0.00 -7.28 -10.87
CA GLU A 78 -0.25 -6.01 -11.50
C GLU A 78 -0.37 -4.90 -10.45
N PHE A 79 0.31 -3.79 -10.69
CA PHE A 79 0.16 -2.59 -9.87
C PHE A 79 -1.08 -1.83 -10.34
N LEU A 80 -2.02 -1.64 -9.42
CA LEU A 80 -3.25 -0.90 -9.61
C LEU A 80 -3.06 0.56 -9.14
N SER A 81 -4.16 1.30 -9.00
CA SER A 81 -4.15 2.65 -8.45
C SER A 81 -3.56 2.72 -7.03
N TYR A 82 -3.07 3.92 -6.71
CA TYR A 82 -2.69 4.27 -5.35
C TYR A 82 -3.93 4.49 -4.51
N LEU A 83 -3.92 3.98 -3.28
CA LEU A 83 -4.97 4.26 -2.31
C LEU A 83 -4.82 5.69 -1.83
N ASP A 84 -5.95 6.39 -1.77
CA ASP A 84 -5.98 7.74 -1.25
C ASP A 84 -5.79 7.71 0.27
N SER A 85 -4.75 8.41 0.74
CA SER A 85 -4.38 8.45 2.15
C SER A 85 -5.33 9.31 2.98
N GLU A 86 -5.96 10.32 2.37
CA GLU A 86 -6.90 11.23 3.03
C GLU A 86 -8.30 10.63 3.13
N LEU A 87 -8.62 9.60 2.33
CA LEU A 87 -9.90 8.91 2.33
C LEU A 87 -9.88 7.56 3.09
N THR A 88 -11.07 7.06 3.40
CA THR A 88 -11.28 5.73 4.00
C THR A 88 -11.45 4.67 2.89
N LEU A 89 -11.22 3.38 3.17
CA LEU A 89 -11.49 2.34 2.17
C LEU A 89 -12.98 2.29 1.75
N ALA A 90 -13.89 2.61 2.67
CA ALA A 90 -15.31 2.67 2.34
C ALA A 90 -15.67 3.82 1.40
N ASP A 91 -14.88 4.91 1.43
CA ASP A 91 -15.08 6.08 0.58
C ASP A 91 -14.53 5.85 -0.86
N GLN A 92 -13.39 5.17 -0.98
CA GLN A 92 -12.77 4.78 -2.26
C GLN A 92 -13.27 3.42 -2.76
N HIS A 93 -14.54 3.39 -3.19
CA HIS A 93 -15.26 2.15 -3.46
C HIS A 93 -14.68 1.34 -4.64
N ASP A 94 -14.13 1.98 -5.68
CA ASP A 94 -13.51 1.32 -6.83
C ASP A 94 -12.27 0.51 -6.42
N GLU A 95 -11.35 1.13 -5.68
CA GLU A 95 -10.16 0.49 -5.14
C GLU A 95 -10.50 -0.64 -4.16
N PHE A 96 -11.52 -0.41 -3.31
CA PHE A 96 -11.96 -1.40 -2.35
C PHE A 96 -12.61 -2.62 -3.03
N GLU A 97 -13.37 -2.41 -4.10
CA GLU A 97 -13.91 -3.49 -4.92
C GLU A 97 -12.78 -4.28 -5.61
N GLU A 98 -11.73 -3.61 -6.10
CA GLU A 98 -10.55 -4.30 -6.65
C GLU A 98 -9.85 -5.18 -5.61
N MET A 99 -9.72 -4.72 -4.36
CA MET A 99 -9.21 -5.56 -3.26
C MET A 99 -10.08 -6.79 -3.03
N LYS A 100 -11.41 -6.64 -3.03
CA LYS A 100 -12.34 -7.76 -2.84
C LYS A 100 -12.42 -8.71 -4.04
N SER A 101 -12.21 -8.19 -5.24
CA SER A 101 -12.26 -8.92 -6.50
C SER A 101 -11.11 -9.93 -6.61
N ASP A 102 -9.99 -9.65 -5.94
CA ASP A 102 -8.90 -10.60 -5.79
C ASP A 102 -9.38 -11.83 -5.00
N ARG A 103 -9.47 -12.98 -5.67
CA ARG A 103 -9.80 -14.27 -5.03
C ARG A 103 -8.68 -14.77 -4.13
N LEU A 104 -7.47 -14.26 -4.33
CA LEU A 104 -6.33 -14.47 -3.44
C LEU A 104 -6.35 -13.39 -2.36
N VAL A 105 -5.55 -13.55 -1.32
CA VAL A 105 -5.45 -12.52 -0.28
C VAL A 105 -4.85 -11.28 -0.94
N PRO A 106 -5.58 -10.15 -1.04
CA PRO A 106 -5.12 -9.00 -1.80
C PRO A 106 -3.84 -8.47 -1.19
N PHE A 107 -2.98 -7.97 -2.07
CA PHE A 107 -1.67 -7.51 -1.70
C PHE A 107 -1.64 -5.98 -1.83
N VAL A 108 -1.09 -5.32 -0.83
CA VAL A 108 -0.91 -3.87 -0.83
C VAL A 108 0.58 -3.64 -0.68
N LYS A 109 1.15 -2.93 -1.64
CA LYS A 109 2.55 -2.50 -1.57
C LYS A 109 2.61 -1.07 -1.10
N MET A 110 3.32 -0.87 -0.01
CA MET A 110 3.62 0.42 0.53
C MET A 110 4.92 0.92 -0.09
N PHE A 111 4.86 2.04 -0.79
CA PHE A 111 6.04 2.68 -1.37
C PHE A 111 6.48 3.82 -0.46
N PHE A 112 7.74 3.78 -0.05
CA PHE A 112 8.40 4.93 0.55
C PHE A 112 9.04 5.74 -0.56
N PHE A 113 8.61 6.99 -0.68
CA PHE A 113 9.19 7.93 -1.61
C PHE A 113 10.22 8.76 -0.88
N SER A 114 11.36 9.02 -1.53
CA SER A 114 12.21 10.12 -1.08
C SER A 114 11.41 11.42 -1.19
N SER A 115 11.45 12.26 -0.16
CA SER A 115 10.79 13.58 -0.11
C SER A 115 11.12 14.47 -1.32
N GLU A 116 12.19 14.17 -2.07
CA GLU A 116 12.55 14.83 -3.34
C GLU A 116 11.61 14.48 -4.51
N ARG A 117 10.94 13.31 -4.52
CA ARG A 117 10.03 12.87 -5.60
C ARG A 117 8.61 13.42 -5.45
N LEU A 118 8.18 13.77 -4.25
CA LEU A 118 6.82 14.26 -3.99
C LEU A 118 6.50 15.61 -4.67
N LYS A 119 7.54 16.34 -5.10
CA LYS A 119 7.38 17.61 -5.84
C LYS A 119 7.13 17.40 -7.33
N SER A 120 7.49 16.24 -7.89
CA SER A 120 7.49 16.06 -9.35
C SER A 120 6.15 15.64 -9.93
N THR A 121 5.20 15.12 -9.14
CA THR A 121 3.91 14.63 -9.66
C THR A 121 2.75 15.64 -9.51
N ARG A 122 2.97 16.78 -8.84
CA ARG A 122 2.01 17.90 -8.81
C ARG A 122 2.27 18.98 -9.87
N GLU A 123 3.28 18.79 -10.72
CA GLU A 123 3.63 19.71 -11.82
C GLU A 123 3.42 19.10 -13.21
N ALA A 124 2.47 18.17 -13.36
CA ALA A 124 2.06 17.62 -14.65
C ALA A 124 0.58 17.93 -14.98
N LEU A 125 0.11 19.11 -14.58
CA LEU A 125 -1.14 19.73 -15.04
C LEU A 125 -0.82 20.88 -16.01
#